data_AF-A0A9E4MTT1-F1
#
_entry.id   AF-A0A9E4MTT1-F1
#
_cell.length_a   1.000
_cell.length_b   1.000
_cell.length_c   1.000
_cell.angle_alpha   90.00
_cell.angle_beta   90.00
_cell.angle_gamma   90.00
#
_symmetry.space_group_name_H-M   'P 1'
#
loop_
_entity.id
_entity.type
_entity.pdbx_description
1 polymer ?
#
loop_
_entity_poly.entity_id
_entity_poly.type
_entity_poly.pdbx_seq_one_letter_code
_entity_poly.pdbx_strand_id
1 'polypeptide(L)'
;MFFELLCFPITGPIGGLMWIGEKIQERANTEYDDTENLHKLLLSLQLAYDMGDISEEEFEIQEEELLLKIQALEEESVENQSE
;
A
#
# COMPACT_ATOMS: atom_id res chain seq x y z
N MET A 1 -11.40 25.44 17.98
CA MET A 1 -9.94 25.53 18.20
C MET A 1 -9.34 24.34 17.46
N PHE A 2 -8.63 24.58 16.36
CA PHE A 2 -8.30 23.55 15.35
C PHE A 2 -6.77 23.37 15.17
N PHE A 3 -5.97 23.83 16.14
CA PHE A 3 -4.50 23.89 16.04
C PHE A 3 -3.78 22.95 17.02
N GLU A 4 -4.47 22.03 17.67
CA GLU A 4 -3.84 21.07 18.59
C GLU A 4 -3.46 19.74 17.90
N LEU A 5 -3.77 19.57 16.61
CA LEU A 5 -3.48 18.34 15.85
C LEU A 5 -2.27 18.49 14.91
N LEU A 6 -1.31 19.34 15.26
CA LEU A 6 -0.08 19.58 14.46
C LEU A 6 1.21 19.32 15.26
N CYS A 7 1.09 18.77 16.48
CA CYS A 7 2.22 18.58 17.40
C CYS A 7 2.11 17.28 18.21
N PHE A 8 1.62 16.18 17.62
CA PHE A 8 1.84 14.86 18.22
C PHE A 8 3.14 14.27 17.66
N PRO A 9 4.02 13.71 18.50
CA PRO A 9 5.40 13.47 18.12
C PRO A 9 5.50 12.43 17.01
N ILE A 10 6.48 12.68 16.13
CA ILE A 10 7.11 11.75 15.21
C ILE A 10 7.55 10.50 16.00
N THR A 11 6.63 9.56 16.14
CA THR A 11 6.85 8.19 16.60
C THR A 11 6.15 7.30 15.60
N GLY A 12 6.70 7.25 14.38
CA GLY A 12 6.26 6.24 13.41
C GLY A 12 6.52 4.85 13.99
N PRO A 13 5.62 3.88 13.78
CA PRO A 13 6.05 2.51 13.80
C PRO A 13 6.64 2.21 12.42
N ILE A 14 7.92 1.89 12.44
CA ILE A 14 8.65 1.09 11.44
C ILE A 14 7.95 -0.28 11.18
N GLY A 15 6.72 -0.49 11.67
CA GLY A 15 5.91 -1.71 11.59
C GLY A 15 4.86 -1.73 10.49
N GLY A 16 4.42 -0.60 9.92
CA GLY A 16 3.43 -0.59 8.82
C GLY A 16 3.94 -1.33 7.57
N LEU A 17 5.20 -1.06 7.20
CA LEU A 17 5.88 -1.72 6.08
C LEU A 17 6.10 -3.22 6.30
N MET A 18 6.27 -3.66 7.55
CA MET A 18 6.47 -5.09 7.87
C MET A 18 5.17 -5.90 7.67
N TRP A 19 4.01 -5.31 7.94
CA TRP A 19 2.71 -5.96 7.72
C TRP A 19 2.38 -6.17 6.23
N ILE A 20 2.64 -5.17 5.37
CA ILE A 20 2.47 -5.30 3.92
C ILE A 20 3.51 -6.25 3.31
N GLY A 21 4.78 -6.15 3.75
CA GLY A 21 5.86 -7.00 3.25
C GLY A 21 5.60 -8.49 3.48
N GLU A 22 5.10 -8.86 4.66
CA GLU A 22 4.65 -10.24 4.94
C GLU A 22 3.48 -10.64 4.02
N LYS A 23 2.49 -9.77 3.79
CA LYS A 23 1.32 -10.09 2.97
C LYS A 23 1.62 -10.23 1.47
N ILE A 24 2.55 -9.44 0.94
CA ILE A 24 3.03 -9.58 -0.45
C ILE A 24 3.77 -10.90 -0.61
N GLN A 25 4.70 -11.22 0.30
CA GLN A 25 5.51 -12.43 0.20
C GLN A 25 4.68 -13.71 0.37
N GLU A 26 3.62 -13.68 1.20
CA GLU A 26 2.71 -14.82 1.37
C GLU A 26 1.86 -15.10 0.11
N ARG A 27 1.46 -14.06 -0.64
CA ARG A 27 0.53 -14.19 -1.77
C ARG A 27 1.20 -14.25 -3.14
N ALA A 28 2.45 -13.80 -3.28
CA ALA A 28 3.23 -13.91 -4.52
C ALA A 28 3.48 -15.37 -4.98
N ASN A 29 3.26 -16.37 -4.12
CA ASN A 29 3.38 -17.79 -4.48
C ASN A 29 2.15 -18.39 -5.16
N THR A 30 1.04 -17.66 -5.28
CA THR A 30 -0.17 -18.16 -5.95
C THR A 30 -0.30 -17.44 -7.28
N GLU A 31 -0.35 -18.18 -8.40
CA GLU A 31 -0.34 -17.77 -9.82
C GLU A 31 -1.43 -16.74 -10.23
N TYR A 32 -1.58 -15.62 -9.53
CA TYR A 32 -2.49 -14.53 -9.87
C TYR A 32 -1.67 -13.31 -10.24
N ASP A 33 -2.12 -12.62 -11.29
CA ASP A 33 -1.56 -11.39 -11.86
C ASP A 33 -1.03 -10.45 -10.76
N ASP A 34 0.25 -10.08 -10.87
CA ASP A 34 0.94 -9.22 -9.92
C ASP A 34 0.18 -7.90 -9.70
N THR A 35 -0.47 -7.39 -10.75
CA THR A 35 -1.29 -6.18 -10.71
C THR A 35 -2.57 -6.41 -9.89
N GLU A 36 -3.27 -7.53 -10.10
CA GLU A 36 -4.48 -7.88 -9.35
C GLU A 36 -4.18 -8.07 -7.85
N ASN A 37 -3.01 -8.60 -7.52
CA ASN A 37 -2.56 -8.73 -6.14
C ASN A 37 -2.33 -7.37 -5.47
N LEU A 38 -1.73 -6.41 -6.18
CA LEU A 38 -1.56 -5.05 -5.67
C LEU A 38 -2.90 -4.34 -5.45
N HIS A 39 -3.88 -4.50 -6.35
CA HIS A 39 -5.23 -3.95 -6.15
C HIS A 39 -5.93 -4.55 -4.91
N LYS A 40 -5.77 -5.85 -4.66
CA LYS A 40 -6.31 -6.49 -3.44
C LYS A 40 -5.66 -5.94 -2.17
N LEU A 41 -4.36 -5.64 -2.23
CA LEU A 41 -3.63 -5.03 -1.12
C LEU A 41 -4.12 -3.59 -0.87
N LEU A 42 -4.38 -2.81 -1.92
CA LEU A 42 -4.94 -1.46 -1.83
C LEU A 42 -6.30 -1.48 -1.10
N LEU A 43 -7.17 -2.41 -1.49
CA LEU A 43 -8.46 -2.59 -0.83
C LEU A 43 -8.31 -2.98 0.65
N SER A 44 -7.36 -3.86 0.97
CA SER A 44 -7.12 -4.25 2.37
C SER A 44 -6.58 -3.10 3.21
N LEU A 45 -5.75 -2.24 2.61
CA LEU A 45 -5.21 -1.04 3.25
C LEU A 45 -6.34 -0.04 3.55
N GLN A 46 -7.25 0.18 2.59
CA GLN A 46 -8.44 1.02 2.79
C GLN A 46 -9.33 0.50 3.91
N LEU A 47 -9.59 -0.80 3.96
CA LEU A 47 -10.39 -1.40 5.03
C LEU A 47 -9.72 -1.23 6.40
N ALA A 48 -8.39 -1.37 6.49
CA ALA A 48 -7.66 -1.15 7.74
C ALA A 48 -7.80 0.32 8.20
N TYR A 49 -7.73 1.28 7.28
CA TYR A 49 -7.96 2.69 7.58
C TYR A 49 -9.41 2.95 8.03
N ASP A 50 -10.40 2.42 7.31
CA ASP A 50 -11.82 2.55 7.64
C ASP A 50 -12.16 1.96 9.02
N MET A 51 -11.47 0.90 9.44
CA MET A 51 -11.60 0.28 10.77
C MET A 51 -10.85 1.05 11.86
N GLY A 52 -10.01 2.03 11.50
CA GLY A 52 -9.15 2.78 12.42
C GLY A 52 -7.97 1.97 12.93
N ASP A 53 -7.59 0.88 12.23
CA ASP A 53 -6.45 0.04 12.56
C ASP A 53 -5.11 0.72 12.21
N ILE A 54 -5.13 1.65 11.25
CA ILE A 54 -3.99 2.47 10.82
C ILE A 54 -4.38 3.96 10.79
N SER A 55 -3.39 4.82 10.96
CA SER A 55 -3.57 6.28 10.83
C SER A 55 -3.68 6.73 9.37
N GLU A 56 -4.18 7.95 9.16
CA GLU A 56 -4.26 8.59 7.83
C GLU A 56 -2.88 8.75 7.20
N GLU A 57 -1.87 9.18 7.96
CA GLU A 57 -0.48 9.30 7.47
C GLU A 57 0.10 7.93 7.05
N GLU A 58 -0.16 6.88 7.82
CA GLU A 58 0.27 5.52 7.46
C GLU A 58 -0.46 5.00 6.22
N PHE A 59 -1.75 5.33 6.07
CA PHE A 59 -2.53 4.99 4.90
C PHE A 59 -1.97 5.68 3.65
N GLU A 60 -1.76 6.99 3.69
CA GLU A 60 -1.26 7.79 2.55
C GLU A 60 0.10 7.30 2.04
N ILE A 61 1.06 7.07 2.95
CA ILE A 61 2.40 6.57 2.58
C ILE A 61 2.31 5.20 1.89
N GLN A 62 1.51 4.29 2.46
CA GLN A 62 1.37 2.94 1.92
C GLN A 62 0.56 2.91 0.62
N GLU A 63 -0.43 3.79 0.48
CA GLU A 63 -1.23 3.97 -0.73
C GLU A 63 -0.35 4.43 -1.89
N GLU A 64 0.46 5.47 -1.68
CA GLU A 64 1.36 6.02 -2.70
C GLU A 64 2.35 4.96 -3.21
N GLU A 65 2.99 4.22 -2.30
CA GLU A 65 3.93 3.15 -2.68
C GLU A 65 3.26 2.04 -3.51
N LEU A 66 2.00 1.70 -3.18
CA LEU A 66 1.28 0.64 -3.87
C LEU A 66 0.84 1.09 -5.27
N LEU A 67 0.39 2.35 -5.40
CA LEU A 67 0.04 2.95 -6.67
C LEU A 67 1.26 3.06 -7.60
N LEU A 68 2.43 3.43 -7.07
CA LEU A 68 3.69 3.45 -7.85
C LEU A 68 4.07 2.07 -8.38
N LYS A 69 3.87 1.01 -7.60
CA LYS A 69 4.11 -0.38 -8.04
C LYS A 69 3.14 -0.81 -9.12
N ILE A 70 1.86 -0.47 -9.00
CA ILE A 70 0.84 -0.75 -10.02
C ILE A 70 1.22 -0.07 -11.33
N GLN A 71 1.56 1.22 -11.27
CA GLN A 71 1.96 1.98 -12.45
C GLN A 71 3.19 1.34 -13.15
N ALA A 72 4.21 0.95 -12.37
CA ALA A 72 5.40 0.31 -12.94
C ALA A 72 5.08 -1.01 -13.66
N LEU A 73 4.19 -1.84 -13.09
CA LEU A 73 3.75 -3.09 -13.72
C LEU A 73 2.91 -2.84 -14.98
N GLU A 74 2.02 -1.85 -14.94
CA GLU A 74 1.21 -1.46 -16.09
C GLU A 74 2.10 -0.96 -17.23
N GLU A 75 3.08 -0.11 -16.95
CA GLU A 75 4.07 0.37 -17.93
C GLU A 75 4.86 -0.79 -18.55
N GLU A 76 5.35 -1.72 -17.73
CA GLU A 76 6.04 -2.93 -18.21
C GLU A 76 5.13 -3.82 -19.07
N SER A 77 3.87 -3.97 -18.70
CA SER A 77 2.89 -4.76 -19.46
C SER A 77 2.59 -4.16 -20.84
N VAL A 78 2.59 -2.83 -20.94
CA VAL A 78 2.35 -2.08 -22.18
C VAL A 78 3.57 -2.15 -23.10
N GLU A 79 4.78 -2.01 -22.55
CA GLU A 79 6.02 -2.14 -23.33
C GLU A 79 6.16 -3.55 -23.93
N ASN A 80 5.93 -4.61 -23.13
CA ASN A 80 6.01 -6.00 -23.59
C ASN A 80 4.98 -6.37 -24.69
N GLN A 81 3.87 -5.63 -24.81
CA GLN A 81 2.87 -5.85 -25.87
C GLN A 81 3.18 -5.11 -27.17
N SER A 82 4.19 -4.24 -27.16
CA SER A 82 4.57 -3.39 -28.31
C SER A 82 5.80 -3.89 -29.10
N GLU A 83 6.40 -5.02 -28.69
CA GLU A 83 7.44 -5.77 -29.42
C GLU A 83 6.87 -6.97 -30.20
#